data_AF-A0A7W0G9W8-F1
#
_entry.id   AF-A0A7W0G9W8-F1
#
_cell.length_a   1.000
_cell.length_b   1.000
_cell.length_c   1.000
_cell.angle_alpha   90.00
_cell.angle_beta   90.00
_cell.angle_gamma   90.00
#
_symmetry.space_group_name_H-M   'P 1'
#
loop_
_entity.id
_entity.type
_entity.pdbx_description
1 polymer ?
#
loop_
_entity_poly.entity_id
_entity_poly.type
_entity_poly.pdbx_seq_one_letter_code
_entity_poly.pdbx_strand_id
1 'polypeptide(L)'
;AESYPADFPLREELEGHGILGRGGSAILGPDGAYLAGPLYDEEGILYAELDPTRLAEERQRFDPAGHYHRPDVLKLTVTPVEGRTS
;
A
#
# COMPACT_ATOMS: atom_id res chain seq x y z
N ALA A 1 7.21 -17.44 15.19
CA ALA A 1 8.05 -18.33 14.36
C ALA A 1 7.28 -19.22 13.37
N GLU A 2 6.06 -19.69 13.68
CA GLU A 2 5.35 -20.70 12.85
C GLU A 2 4.98 -20.24 11.42
N SER A 3 4.74 -18.95 11.21
CA SER A 3 4.39 -18.40 9.89
C SER A 3 5.55 -18.25 8.91
N TYR A 4 6.78 -18.65 9.29
CA TYR A 4 7.99 -18.49 8.48
C TYR A 4 8.51 -19.85 7.99
N PRO A 5 9.09 -19.91 6.78
CA PRO A 5 9.71 -21.13 6.25
C PRO A 5 10.77 -21.71 7.19
N ALA A 6 10.99 -23.02 7.06
CA ALA A 6 11.85 -23.73 7.99
C ALA A 6 13.32 -23.27 7.97
N ASP A 7 13.74 -22.75 6.82
CA ASP A 7 15.08 -22.26 6.47
C ASP A 7 15.22 -20.74 6.58
N PHE A 8 14.26 -20.05 7.23
CA PHE A 8 14.34 -18.60 7.41
C PHE A 8 15.63 -18.22 8.20
N PRO A 9 16.50 -17.35 7.65
CA PRO A 9 17.84 -17.10 8.21
C PRO A 9 17.89 -16.59 9.65
N LEU A 10 16.79 -16.04 10.18
CA LEU A 10 16.70 -15.50 11.55
C LEU A 10 15.74 -16.30 12.43
N ARG A 11 15.56 -17.60 12.18
CA ARG A 11 14.54 -18.41 12.85
C ARG A 11 14.79 -18.56 14.35
N GLU A 12 16.04 -18.78 14.73
CA GLU A 12 16.44 -18.95 16.15
C GLU A 12 16.15 -17.66 16.94
N GLU A 13 16.38 -16.51 16.35
CA GLU A 13 16.10 -15.19 16.93
C GLU A 13 14.60 -14.89 17.05
N LEU A 14 13.76 -15.63 16.32
CA LEU A 14 12.29 -15.53 16.40
C LEU A 14 11.67 -16.56 17.36
N GLU A 15 12.45 -17.48 17.92
CA GLU A 15 11.98 -18.43 18.92
C GLU A 15 11.56 -17.69 20.21
N GLY A 16 10.41 -18.07 20.77
CA GLY A 16 9.85 -17.40 21.95
C GLY A 16 9.10 -16.09 21.66
N HIS A 17 9.20 -15.53 20.45
CA HIS A 17 8.37 -14.43 20.01
C HIS A 17 7.03 -14.93 19.42
N GLY A 18 5.92 -14.30 19.83
CA GLY A 18 4.56 -14.61 19.37
C GLY A 18 4.30 -14.23 17.90
N ILE A 19 3.05 -13.90 17.58
CA ILE A 19 2.67 -13.45 16.23
C ILE A 19 3.39 -12.12 15.92
N LEU A 20 4.26 -12.13 14.90
CA LEU A 20 5.06 -10.95 14.49
C LEU A 20 4.30 -10.01 13.55
N GLY A 21 3.33 -10.54 12.81
CA GLY A 21 2.47 -9.79 11.92
C GLY A 21 1.05 -10.35 12.00
N ARG A 22 0.09 -9.50 12.36
CA ARG A 22 -1.32 -9.89 12.56
C ARG A 22 -2.16 -9.72 11.29
N GLY A 23 -1.53 -9.60 10.12
CA GLY A 23 -2.21 -9.17 8.90
C GLY A 23 -2.38 -7.65 8.83
N GLY A 24 -3.53 -7.19 8.36
CA GLY A 24 -3.87 -5.79 8.14
C GLY A 24 -4.07 -5.41 6.68
N SER A 25 -4.21 -6.40 5.78
CA SER A 25 -4.58 -6.17 4.39
C SER A 25 -5.86 -5.34 4.32
N ALA A 26 -5.88 -4.33 3.45
CA ALA A 26 -7.01 -3.43 3.27
C ALA A 26 -7.02 -2.87 1.84
N ILE A 27 -8.18 -2.43 1.38
CA ILE A 27 -8.35 -1.69 0.13
C ILE A 27 -8.87 -0.29 0.50
N LEU A 28 -8.17 0.74 0.05
CA LEU A 28 -8.53 2.13 0.32
C LEU A 28 -8.99 2.85 -0.96
N GLY A 29 -9.96 3.73 -0.81
CA GLY A 29 -10.42 4.65 -1.83
C GLY A 29 -9.46 5.83 -2.02
N PRO A 30 -9.62 6.61 -3.11
CA PRO A 30 -8.78 7.78 -3.40
C PRO A 30 -8.91 8.91 -2.37
N ASP A 31 -10.00 8.91 -1.59
CA ASP A 31 -10.26 9.80 -0.46
C ASP A 31 -9.64 9.30 0.87
N GLY A 32 -9.00 8.12 0.84
CA GLY A 32 -8.43 7.45 2.01
C GLY A 32 -9.44 6.62 2.82
N ALA A 33 -10.70 6.50 2.39
CA ALA A 33 -11.68 5.66 3.06
C ALA A 33 -11.38 4.16 2.86
N TYR A 34 -11.73 3.31 3.84
CA TYR A 34 -11.65 1.86 3.68
C TYR A 34 -12.79 1.35 2.81
N LEU A 35 -12.45 0.72 1.68
CA LEU A 35 -13.40 0.00 0.82
C LEU A 35 -13.53 -1.48 1.25
N ALA A 36 -12.44 -2.05 1.78
CA ALA A 36 -12.43 -3.38 2.40
C ALA A 36 -11.30 -3.50 3.43
N GLY A 37 -11.50 -4.34 4.45
CA GLY A 37 -10.55 -4.49 5.56
C GLY A 37 -10.56 -3.29 6.53
N PRO A 38 -9.53 -3.14 7.37
CA PRO A 38 -8.34 -3.99 7.49
C PRO A 38 -8.66 -5.37 8.08
N LEU A 39 -8.10 -6.43 7.50
CA LEU A 39 -8.27 -7.82 7.95
C LEU A 39 -7.14 -8.22 8.90
N TYR A 40 -7.45 -8.40 10.17
CA TYR A 40 -6.49 -8.81 11.20
C TYR A 40 -6.81 -10.19 11.75
N ASP A 41 -5.77 -10.90 12.19
CA ASP A 41 -5.84 -12.18 12.93
C ASP A 41 -6.48 -13.35 12.20
N GLU A 42 -6.93 -13.16 10.96
CA GLU A 42 -7.55 -14.18 10.13
C GLU A 42 -7.01 -14.16 8.69
N GLU A 43 -6.97 -15.33 8.07
CA GLU A 43 -6.67 -15.47 6.66
C GLU A 43 -7.95 -15.24 5.83
N GLY A 44 -7.86 -14.43 4.78
CA GLY A 44 -9.01 -14.15 3.94
C GLY A 44 -8.67 -13.34 2.69
N ILE A 45 -9.63 -13.30 1.77
CA ILE A 45 -9.55 -12.52 0.54
C ILE A 45 -10.49 -11.32 0.67
N LEU A 46 -9.95 -10.12 0.44
CA LEU A 46 -10.73 -8.88 0.41
C LEU A 46 -11.13 -8.55 -1.02
N TYR A 47 -12.40 -8.16 -1.19
CA TYR A 47 -12.95 -7.71 -2.45
C TYR A 47 -13.54 -6.30 -2.27
N ALA A 48 -13.40 -5.46 -3.29
CA ALA A 48 -14.03 -4.15 -3.35
C ALA A 48 -14.43 -3.83 -4.80
N GLU A 49 -15.54 -3.12 -4.97
CA GLU A 49 -15.92 -2.54 -6.25
C GLU A 49 -15.26 -1.17 -6.40
N LEU A 50 -14.70 -0.91 -7.59
CA LEU A 50 -14.00 0.35 -7.88
C LEU A 50 -14.81 1.15 -8.90
N ASP A 51 -15.09 2.40 -8.55
CA ASP A 51 -15.66 3.39 -9.46
C ASP A 51 -14.55 4.35 -9.93
N PRO A 52 -14.10 4.28 -11.20
CA PRO A 52 -13.08 5.18 -11.73
C PRO A 52 -13.46 6.66 -11.67
N THR A 53 -14.76 6.99 -11.63
CA THR A 53 -15.21 8.39 -11.54
C THR A 53 -14.79 9.03 -10.22
N ARG A 54 -14.70 8.26 -9.13
CA ARG A 54 -14.22 8.73 -7.82
C ARG A 54 -12.81 9.28 -7.87
N LEU A 55 -11.94 8.70 -8.71
CA LEU A 55 -10.57 9.19 -8.88
C LEU A 55 -10.53 10.60 -9.48
N ALA A 56 -11.41 10.88 -10.46
CA ALA A 56 -11.50 12.19 -11.09
C ALA A 56 -12.05 13.24 -10.11
N GLU A 57 -13.07 12.87 -9.32
CA GLU A 57 -13.65 13.73 -8.27
C GLU A 57 -12.60 14.12 -7.22
N GLU A 58 -11.85 13.15 -6.70
CA GLU A 58 -10.83 13.41 -5.67
C GLU A 58 -9.63 14.19 -6.22
N ARG A 59 -9.21 13.94 -7.47
CA ARG A 59 -8.22 14.79 -8.14
C ARG A 59 -8.70 16.24 -8.30
N GLN A 60 -9.97 16.45 -8.62
CA GLN A 60 -10.53 17.81 -8.70
C GLN A 60 -10.52 18.50 -7.33
N ARG A 61 -10.71 17.75 -6.24
CA ARG A 61 -10.61 18.26 -4.87
C ARG A 61 -9.17 18.58 -4.48
N PHE A 62 -8.21 17.74 -4.85
CA PHE A 62 -6.80 17.92 -4.53
C PHE A 62 -5.87 17.30 -5.58
N ASP A 63 -5.16 18.15 -6.33
CA ASP A 63 -4.18 17.75 -7.34
C ASP A 63 -2.77 18.30 -7.02
N PRO A 64 -1.99 17.58 -6.18
CA PRO A 64 -0.66 18.03 -5.76
C PRO A 64 0.39 18.01 -6.88
N ALA A 65 0.18 17.19 -7.92
CA ALA A 65 1.10 17.06 -9.05
C ALA A 65 0.72 17.95 -10.24
N GLY A 66 -0.50 18.52 -10.26
CA GLY A 66 -0.96 19.46 -11.28
C GLY A 66 -1.20 20.86 -10.73
N HIS A 67 -2.45 21.26 -10.45
CA HIS A 67 -2.76 22.68 -10.17
C HIS A 67 -2.04 23.23 -8.93
N TYR A 68 -1.80 22.40 -7.90
CA TYR A 68 -1.05 22.81 -6.71
C TYR A 68 0.46 22.63 -6.84
N HIS A 69 0.95 22.15 -8.00
CA HIS A 69 2.37 22.01 -8.24
C HIS A 69 3.04 23.39 -8.36
N ARG A 70 4.13 23.58 -7.61
CA ARG A 70 5.00 24.77 -7.65
C ARG A 70 6.36 24.41 -8.25
N PRO A 71 6.45 24.27 -9.59
CA PRO A 71 7.68 23.85 -10.27
C PRO A 71 8.84 24.83 -10.08
N ASP A 72 8.54 26.07 -9.72
CA ASP A 72 9.51 27.10 -9.37
C ASP A 72 10.15 26.90 -7.99
N VAL A 73 9.54 26.09 -7.12
CA VAL A 73 10.05 25.77 -5.78
C VAL A 73 10.69 24.39 -5.73
N LEU A 74 10.00 23.36 -6.24
CA LEU A 74 10.45 21.97 -6.20
C LEU A 74 10.15 21.28 -7.52
N LYS A 75 11.11 20.50 -8.00
CA LYS A 75 10.94 19.60 -9.15
C LYS A 75 11.60 18.25 -8.88
N LEU A 76 10.86 17.17 -9.12
CA LEU A 76 11.37 15.79 -9.11
C LEU A 76 11.58 15.30 -10.54
N THR A 77 12.77 14.79 -10.85
CA THR A 77 13.10 14.15 -12.13
C THR A 77 13.49 12.70 -11.87
N VAL A 78 12.93 11.77 -12.65
CA VAL A 78 13.21 10.33 -12.53
C VAL A 78 14.00 9.87 -13.75
N THR A 79 15.12 9.19 -13.52
CA THR A 79 15.87 8.47 -14.57
C THR A 79 15.50 7.00 -14.49
N PRO A 80 14.66 6.48 -15.41
CA PRO A 80 14.30 5.06 -15.40
C PRO A 80 15.52 4.21 -15.77
N VAL A 81 15.60 3.02 -15.18
CA VAL A 81 16.57 1.98 -15.56
C VAL A 81 15.89 1.10 -16.60
N GLU A 82 16.54 0.84 -17.74
CA GLU A 82 15.97 0.01 -18.82
C GLU A 82 15.46 -1.36 -18.28
N GLY A 83 14.25 -1.74 -18.68
CA GLY A 83 13.66 -3.05 -18.37
C GLY A 83 12.78 -3.12 -17.12
N ARG A 84 12.63 -2.04 -16.34
CA ARG A 84 11.58 -1.93 -15.30
C ARG A 84 10.60 -0.82 -15.68
N THR A 85 9.48 -1.20 -16.26
CA THR A 85 8.34 -0.29 -16.42
C THR A 85 7.73 -0.03 -15.05
N SER A 86 7.43 1.25 -14.79
CA SER A 86 6.64 1.70 -13.64
C SER A 86 5.22 1.15 -13.67
#